data_AF-K0KPZ6-F1
#
_entry.id   AF-K0KPZ6-F1
#
_cell.length_a   1.000
_cell.length_b   1.000
_cell.length_c   1.000
_cell.angle_alpha   90.00
_cell.angle_beta   90.00
_cell.angle_gamma   90.00
#
_symmetry.space_group_name_H-M   'P 1'
#
loop_
_entity.id
_entity.type
_entity.pdbx_description
1 polymer ?
#
loop_
_entity_poly.entity_id
_entity_poly.type
_entity_poly.pdbx_seq_one_letter_code
_entity_poly.pdbx_strand_id
1 'polypeptide(L)'
;MFSKLKRQFFHKLIADSDSDKGLINILFLSDKELIGTLCLEPGYKEGDIESDVYMNVVSDRFLAALFDPRTSFEFKSNEIFHIVEPQYVEYKRFSVKLRLRNHSTSTFSEKDLNYIRVFLDENKNLEHCFTVLMRPDLNISQILTYLNEIKSLRSDDEIIDYTSKINSERLPKFFILTGNSEMLRIFCKLMNFYSNSIEARTNYTAPLELIGKVVQREKSRYIDIKGAIPHRNCVYFFRSMGSNRVINDENLKRYRHIYEEVDFDKPVGASDHMYLTVYDMKSGTSQINGSNNDQSLEEDPELPKYSRY
;
A
#
# COMPACT_ATOMS: atom_id res chain seq x y z
N MET A 1 5.08 7.19 -26.54
CA MET A 1 4.72 8.45 -25.85
C MET A 1 5.60 8.71 -24.61
N PHE A 2 6.90 8.36 -24.66
CA PHE A 2 7.84 8.37 -23.52
C PHE A 2 8.75 9.62 -23.45
N SER A 3 8.56 10.61 -24.34
CA SER A 3 9.49 11.75 -24.47
C SER A 3 9.16 12.95 -23.57
N LYS A 4 7.92 13.09 -23.08
CA LYS A 4 7.55 14.18 -22.16
C LYS A 4 7.92 13.90 -20.70
N LEU A 5 7.87 12.65 -20.25
CA LEU A 5 8.37 12.28 -18.91
C LEU A 5 9.87 12.60 -18.78
N LYS A 6 10.70 12.24 -19.78
CA LYS A 6 12.14 12.52 -19.73
C LYS A 6 12.52 14.01 -19.53
N ARG A 7 11.67 14.96 -19.92
CA ARG A 7 11.96 16.40 -19.79
C ARG A 7 11.54 17.01 -18.46
N GLN A 8 10.53 16.47 -17.77
CA GLN A 8 10.23 16.86 -16.39
C GLN A 8 11.20 16.21 -15.39
N PHE A 9 11.78 15.06 -15.74
CA PHE A 9 12.77 14.34 -14.94
C PHE A 9 14.10 15.09 -14.74
N PHE A 10 14.52 15.95 -15.68
CA PHE A 10 15.84 16.60 -15.62
C PHE A 10 15.93 17.80 -14.66
N HIS A 11 14.80 18.34 -14.18
CA HIS A 11 14.80 19.55 -13.36
C HIS A 11 14.62 19.31 -11.85
N LYS A 12 14.48 18.05 -11.39
CA LYS A 12 14.19 17.76 -9.96
C LYS A 12 15.05 16.66 -9.30
N LEU A 13 16.14 16.21 -9.91
CA LEU A 13 17.10 15.30 -9.26
C LEU A 13 18.51 15.86 -9.42
N ILE A 14 18.84 16.89 -8.64
CA ILE A 14 20.21 17.03 -8.16
C ILE A 14 20.28 16.03 -7.01
N ALA A 15 21.02 14.95 -7.19
CA ALA A 15 21.21 13.96 -6.13
C ALA A 15 22.13 14.58 -5.06
N ASP A 16 21.54 15.08 -3.99
CA ASP A 16 22.26 15.81 -2.94
C ASP A 16 22.91 14.84 -1.93
N SER A 17 22.42 13.60 -1.83
CA SER A 17 22.99 12.54 -0.98
C SER A 17 23.53 11.35 -1.77
N ASP A 18 24.38 10.54 -1.13
CA ASP A 18 24.83 9.27 -1.69
C ASP A 18 23.69 8.23 -1.77
N SER A 19 22.68 8.34 -0.90
CA SER A 19 21.42 7.59 -0.97
C SER A 19 20.66 7.86 -2.26
N ASP A 20 20.48 9.15 -2.60
CA ASP A 20 19.75 9.56 -3.81
C ASP A 20 20.43 9.02 -5.06
N LYS A 21 21.77 9.05 -5.09
CA LYS A 21 22.57 8.44 -6.17
C LYS A 21 22.34 6.94 -6.22
N GLY A 22 22.25 6.27 -5.07
CA GLY A 22 21.92 4.85 -4.99
C GLY A 22 20.56 4.52 -5.56
N LEU A 23 19.51 5.26 -5.19
CA LEU A 23 18.16 5.11 -5.75
C LEU A 23 18.16 5.31 -7.27
N ILE A 24 18.73 6.42 -7.75
CA ILE A 24 18.86 6.71 -9.18
C ILE A 24 19.55 5.54 -9.89
N ASN A 25 20.67 5.07 -9.36
CA ASN A 25 21.40 3.95 -9.94
C ASN A 25 20.52 2.69 -10.06
N ILE A 26 19.71 2.35 -9.05
CA ILE A 26 18.78 1.22 -9.11
C ILE A 26 17.71 1.42 -10.19
N LEU A 27 17.09 2.61 -10.23
CA LEU A 27 15.98 2.90 -11.17
C LEU A 27 16.41 2.87 -12.64
N PHE A 28 17.68 3.16 -12.93
CA PHE A 28 18.24 3.15 -14.28
C PHE A 28 18.86 1.82 -14.72
N LEU A 29 18.86 0.77 -13.88
CA LEU A 29 19.32 -0.56 -14.27
C LEU A 29 18.49 -1.12 -15.44
N SER A 30 19.16 -1.66 -16.46
CA SER A 30 18.50 -2.55 -17.42
C SER A 30 18.06 -3.84 -16.73
N ASP A 31 17.15 -4.61 -17.36
CA ASP A 31 16.64 -5.86 -16.76
C ASP A 31 17.76 -6.86 -16.45
N LYS A 32 18.76 -6.96 -17.35
CA LYS A 32 19.92 -7.83 -17.16
C LYS A 32 20.80 -7.37 -16.02
N GLU A 33 21.07 -6.06 -15.92
CA GLU A 33 21.87 -5.50 -14.83
C GLU A 33 21.13 -5.63 -13.50
N LEU A 34 19.82 -5.37 -13.48
CA LEU A 34 18.98 -5.53 -12.31
C LEU A 34 19.07 -6.94 -11.73
N ILE A 35 18.86 -7.96 -12.57
CA ILE A 35 18.96 -9.37 -12.17
C ILE A 35 20.40 -9.73 -11.77
N GLY A 36 21.41 -9.15 -12.42
CA GLY A 36 22.82 -9.39 -12.12
C GLY A 36 23.33 -8.75 -10.83
N THR A 37 22.73 -7.63 -10.41
CA THR A 37 23.16 -6.79 -9.28
C THR A 37 22.35 -7.07 -8.02
N LEU A 38 21.03 -7.25 -8.13
CA LEU A 38 20.11 -7.30 -7.00
C LEU A 38 19.46 -8.69 -6.84
N CYS A 39 19.12 -9.01 -5.60
CA CYS A 39 18.29 -10.14 -5.24
C CYS A 39 17.22 -9.73 -4.23
N LEU A 40 16.26 -10.63 -4.03
CA LEU A 40 15.22 -10.49 -3.01
C LEU A 40 15.59 -11.36 -1.81
N GLU A 41 15.42 -10.80 -0.62
CA GLU A 41 15.44 -11.55 0.63
C GLU A 41 14.18 -11.25 1.45
N PRO A 42 13.81 -12.11 2.42
CA PRO A 42 12.67 -11.84 3.29
C PRO A 42 12.78 -10.45 3.95
N GLY A 43 11.69 -9.68 3.86
CA GLY A 43 11.61 -8.32 4.38
C GLY A 43 11.44 -8.24 5.90
N TYR A 44 11.24 -9.37 6.57
CA TYR A 44 10.98 -9.45 8.00
C TYR A 44 11.93 -10.44 8.68
N LYS A 45 12.13 -10.26 9.99
CA LYS A 45 12.64 -11.27 10.92
C LYS A 45 11.51 -11.79 11.78
N GLU A 46 11.64 -13.03 12.25
CA GLU A 46 10.68 -13.62 13.18
C GLU A 46 10.64 -12.77 14.48
N GLY A 47 9.46 -12.25 14.82
CA GLY A 47 9.27 -11.32 15.95
C GLY A 47 9.14 -9.84 15.58
N ASP A 48 9.31 -9.46 14.31
CA ASP A 48 9.10 -8.08 13.86
C ASP A 48 7.59 -7.77 13.82
N ILE A 49 7.14 -6.98 14.80
CA ILE A 49 5.83 -6.33 14.81
C ILE A 49 6.04 -4.94 14.22
N GLU A 50 5.58 -4.72 13.00
CA GLU A 50 5.60 -3.43 12.32
C GLU A 50 4.17 -2.93 12.09
N SER A 51 4.05 -1.60 11.97
CA SER A 51 2.83 -0.78 12.01
C SER A 51 1.50 -1.52 11.85
N ASP A 52 0.72 -1.50 12.93
CA ASP A 52 -0.65 -1.99 13.01
C ASP A 52 -1.66 -1.03 12.33
N VAL A 53 -1.21 0.02 11.63
CA VAL A 53 -2.08 0.98 10.93
C VAL A 53 -1.55 1.34 9.55
N TYR A 54 -2.47 1.35 8.57
CA TYR A 54 -2.24 1.89 7.23
C TYR A 54 -3.20 3.03 6.96
N MET A 55 -2.67 4.13 6.41
CA MET A 55 -3.42 5.35 6.19
C MET A 55 -3.43 5.68 4.69
N ASN A 56 -4.63 5.79 4.14
CA ASN A 56 -4.86 6.40 2.84
C ASN A 56 -5.74 7.62 3.11
N VAL A 57 -5.13 8.78 3.36
CA VAL A 57 -5.83 9.95 3.90
C VAL A 57 -5.37 11.22 3.21
N VAL A 58 -6.29 11.91 2.55
CA VAL A 58 -6.00 13.20 1.90
C VAL A 58 -6.16 14.41 2.84
N SER A 59 -6.53 14.19 4.10
CA SER A 59 -6.84 15.25 5.06
C SER A 59 -6.20 15.04 6.44
N ASP A 60 -5.20 15.85 6.78
CA ASP A 60 -4.56 15.84 8.10
C ASP A 60 -5.53 16.20 9.22
N ARG A 61 -6.55 17.01 8.92
CA ARG A 61 -7.63 17.32 9.86
C ARG A 61 -8.45 16.08 10.23
N PHE A 62 -8.63 15.14 9.29
CA PHE A 62 -9.26 13.86 9.60
C PHE A 62 -8.37 13.02 10.51
N LEU A 63 -7.06 12.93 10.25
CA LEU A 63 -6.11 12.25 11.14
C LEU A 63 -6.13 12.86 12.53
N ALA A 64 -6.05 14.19 12.63
CA ALA A 64 -6.11 14.90 13.89
C ALA A 64 -7.41 14.58 14.64
N ALA A 65 -8.56 14.65 13.96
CA ALA A 65 -9.84 14.34 14.61
C ALA A 65 -9.94 12.86 15.05
N LEU A 66 -9.47 11.93 14.22
CA LEU A 66 -9.51 10.49 14.49
C LEU A 66 -8.60 10.09 15.66
N PHE A 67 -7.43 10.73 15.79
CA PHE A 67 -6.43 10.38 16.80
C PHE A 67 -6.33 11.38 17.96
N ASP A 68 -7.21 12.39 18.02
CA ASP A 68 -7.24 13.36 19.13
C ASP A 68 -7.49 12.64 20.47
N PRO A 69 -6.54 12.66 21.41
CA PRO A 69 -6.68 11.94 22.69
C PRO A 69 -7.73 12.55 23.63
N ARG A 70 -8.24 13.76 23.33
CA ARG A 70 -9.18 14.52 24.18
C ARG A 70 -10.65 14.15 23.93
N THR A 71 -10.97 13.54 22.80
CA THR A 71 -12.35 13.14 22.47
C THR A 71 -12.56 11.64 22.74
N SER A 72 -13.79 11.22 23.06
CA SER A 72 -14.10 9.80 23.28
C SER A 72 -14.31 9.05 21.96
N PHE A 73 -14.17 7.72 21.99
CA PHE A 73 -14.47 6.85 20.86
C PHE A 73 -15.91 7.03 20.39
N GLU A 74 -16.87 7.08 21.33
CA GLU A 74 -18.29 7.28 21.03
C GLU A 74 -18.54 8.57 20.25
N PHE A 75 -17.90 9.68 20.68
CA PHE A 75 -17.97 10.93 19.94
C PHE A 75 -17.39 10.77 18.53
N LYS A 76 -16.20 10.18 18.41
CA LYS A 76 -15.55 9.98 17.11
C LYS A 76 -16.35 9.07 16.17
N SER A 77 -16.91 7.97 16.67
CA SER A 77 -17.72 7.04 15.88
C SER A 77 -19.04 7.65 15.43
N ASN A 78 -19.56 8.64 16.17
CA ASN A 78 -20.78 9.34 15.82
C ASN A 78 -20.53 10.50 14.84
N GLU A 79 -19.40 11.19 14.98
CA GLU A 79 -19.20 12.49 14.33
C GLU A 79 -18.08 12.55 13.31
N ILE A 80 -17.08 11.66 13.38
CA ILE A 80 -15.84 11.76 12.59
C ILE A 80 -15.77 10.63 11.56
N PHE A 81 -15.99 9.38 11.98
CA PHE A 81 -15.82 8.21 11.12
C PHE A 81 -16.97 7.21 11.23
N HIS A 82 -17.06 6.34 10.25
CA HIS A 82 -17.82 5.09 10.35
C HIS A 82 -16.87 3.91 10.14
N ILE A 83 -17.22 2.76 10.72
CA ILE A 83 -16.48 1.51 10.53
C ILE A 83 -17.12 0.74 9.38
N VAL A 84 -16.30 0.23 8.48
CA VAL A 84 -16.71 -0.61 7.35
C VAL A 84 -16.74 -2.07 7.82
N GLU A 85 -17.90 -2.70 7.68
CA GLU A 85 -18.09 -4.12 8.00
C GLU A 85 -17.75 -5.02 6.79
N PRO A 86 -17.33 -6.28 6.99
CA PRO A 86 -17.13 -6.94 8.29
C PRO A 86 -15.81 -6.55 8.97
N GLN A 87 -15.81 -6.48 10.29
CA GLN A 87 -14.56 -6.43 11.08
C GLN A 87 -13.94 -7.84 11.23
N TYR A 88 -12.65 -7.91 11.55
CA TYR A 88 -11.88 -9.15 11.81
C TYR A 88 -11.72 -10.04 10.58
N VAL A 89 -11.26 -9.44 9.48
CA VAL A 89 -10.91 -10.20 8.29
C VAL A 89 -9.44 -10.60 8.37
N GLU A 90 -9.15 -11.88 8.23
CA GLU A 90 -7.77 -12.37 8.18
C GLU A 90 -7.07 -11.90 6.90
N TYR A 91 -5.82 -11.47 7.03
CA TYR A 91 -4.91 -11.20 5.94
C TYR A 91 -3.60 -11.90 6.20
N LYS A 92 -3.03 -12.54 5.17
CA LYS A 92 -1.65 -13.00 5.22
C LYS A 92 -0.72 -11.94 4.66
N ARG A 93 0.47 -11.88 5.24
CA ARG A 93 1.52 -10.94 4.86
C ARG A 93 2.62 -11.66 4.08
N PHE A 94 3.00 -11.07 2.96
CA PHE A 94 4.20 -11.41 2.21
C PHE A 94 5.09 -10.17 2.18
N SER A 95 6.37 -10.28 2.50
CA SER A 95 7.28 -9.13 2.46
C SER A 95 8.67 -9.54 1.99
N VAL A 96 9.21 -8.77 1.05
CA VAL A 96 10.55 -8.93 0.51
C VAL A 96 11.24 -7.58 0.43
N LYS A 97 12.56 -7.58 0.55
CA LYS A 97 13.38 -6.39 0.38
C LYS A 97 14.52 -6.63 -0.60
N LEU A 98 15.05 -5.54 -1.13
CA LEU A 98 16.19 -5.58 -2.03
C LEU A 98 17.49 -5.80 -1.26
N ARG A 99 18.37 -6.57 -1.88
CA ARG A 99 19.74 -6.77 -1.40
C ARG A 99 20.71 -6.82 -2.57
N LEU A 100 21.91 -6.28 -2.37
CA LEU A 100 23.03 -6.49 -3.28
C LEU A 100 23.48 -7.95 -3.29
N ARG A 101 23.64 -8.51 -4.49
CA ARG A 101 24.21 -9.85 -4.66
C ARG A 101 25.66 -9.89 -4.19
N ASN A 102 26.03 -10.98 -3.52
CA ASN A 102 27.42 -11.22 -3.09
C ASN A 102 28.38 -11.34 -4.28
N HIS A 103 27.89 -11.83 -5.43
CA HIS A 103 28.65 -11.95 -6.68
C HIS A 103 27.93 -11.16 -7.78
N SER A 104 27.96 -9.83 -7.67
CA SER A 104 27.39 -8.98 -8.71
C SER A 104 28.09 -9.25 -10.05
N THR A 105 27.30 -9.60 -11.08
CA THR A 105 27.82 -9.75 -12.45
C THR A 105 27.77 -8.44 -13.23
N SER A 106 27.61 -7.32 -12.51
CA SER A 106 27.33 -6.01 -13.07
C SER A 106 28.61 -5.35 -13.59
N THR A 107 28.50 -4.60 -14.68
CA THR A 107 29.56 -3.73 -15.22
C THR A 107 29.74 -2.42 -14.43
N PHE A 108 29.10 -2.29 -13.27
CA PHE A 108 29.14 -1.08 -12.45
C PHE A 108 30.52 -0.85 -11.84
N SER A 109 30.84 0.43 -11.63
CA SER A 109 32.00 0.82 -10.85
C SER A 109 31.79 0.46 -9.37
N GLU A 110 32.88 0.25 -8.64
CA GLU A 110 32.82 0.01 -7.19
C GLU A 110 32.14 1.17 -6.45
N LYS A 111 32.31 2.40 -6.94
CA LYS A 111 31.69 3.60 -6.41
C LYS A 111 30.16 3.56 -6.52
N ASP A 112 29.64 3.14 -7.66
CA ASP A 112 28.18 3.06 -7.86
C ASP A 112 27.55 1.92 -7.05
N LEU A 113 28.24 0.79 -6.93
CA LEU A 113 27.83 -0.29 -6.04
C LEU A 113 27.82 0.17 -4.58
N ASN A 114 28.75 1.04 -4.18
CA ASN A 114 28.75 1.64 -2.86
C ASN A 114 27.55 2.58 -2.66
N TYR A 115 27.18 3.39 -3.65
CA TYR A 115 25.97 4.22 -3.56
C TYR A 115 24.70 3.38 -3.42
N ILE A 116 24.56 2.31 -4.21
CA ILE A 116 23.44 1.37 -4.07
C ILE A 116 23.44 0.75 -2.67
N ARG A 117 24.62 0.36 -2.16
CA ARG A 117 24.74 -0.20 -0.81
C ARG A 117 24.28 0.79 0.26
N VAL A 118 24.77 2.03 0.20
CA VAL A 118 24.39 3.11 1.12
C VAL A 118 22.88 3.30 1.12
N PHE A 119 22.25 3.39 -0.06
CA PHE A 119 20.79 3.51 -0.16
C PHE A 119 20.03 2.34 0.50
N LEU A 120 20.49 1.10 0.27
CA LEU A 120 19.89 -0.09 0.88
C LEU A 120 20.17 -0.20 2.39
N ASP A 121 21.30 0.33 2.88
CA ASP A 121 21.74 0.25 4.27
C ASP A 121 21.26 1.43 5.14
N GLU A 122 21.00 2.61 4.58
CA GLU A 122 20.50 3.78 5.32
C GLU A 122 19.04 3.60 5.76
N ASN A 123 18.26 2.90 4.95
CA ASN A 123 16.83 2.72 5.15
C ASN A 123 16.55 1.34 5.76
N LYS A 124 17.11 1.11 6.96
CA LYS A 124 16.94 -0.15 7.71
C LYS A 124 15.52 -0.44 8.16
N ASN A 125 14.61 0.53 8.04
CA ASN A 125 13.20 0.41 8.37
C ASN A 125 12.40 0.44 7.07
N LEU A 126 11.51 -0.54 6.87
CA LEU A 126 10.28 -0.58 6.03
C LEU A 126 10.22 0.03 4.61
N GLU A 127 10.93 1.12 4.32
CA GLU A 127 10.83 1.93 3.12
C GLU A 127 11.33 1.21 1.86
N HIS A 128 12.23 0.23 1.99
CA HIS A 128 12.69 -0.62 0.89
C HIS A 128 12.12 -2.04 0.93
N CYS A 129 11.01 -2.23 1.61
CA CYS A 129 10.26 -3.47 1.56
C CYS A 129 9.10 -3.33 0.58
N PHE A 130 8.94 -4.35 -0.25
CA PHE A 130 7.68 -4.62 -0.92
C PHE A 130 6.89 -5.55 -0.03
N THR A 131 5.82 -5.02 0.57
CA THR A 131 4.95 -5.78 1.45
C THR A 131 3.56 -5.88 0.85
N VAL A 132 3.02 -7.08 0.85
CA VAL A 132 1.66 -7.38 0.42
C VAL A 132 0.87 -7.94 1.57
N LEU A 133 -0.23 -7.28 1.91
CA LEU A 133 -1.25 -7.84 2.79
C LEU A 133 -2.40 -8.32 1.91
N MET A 134 -2.69 -9.61 1.93
CA MET A 134 -3.70 -10.21 1.06
C MET A 134 -4.66 -11.09 1.84
N ARG A 135 -5.91 -11.17 1.39
CA ARG A 135 -6.87 -12.13 1.95
C ARG A 135 -6.37 -13.58 1.83
N PRO A 136 -6.79 -14.50 2.71
CA PRO A 136 -6.27 -15.87 2.77
C PRO A 136 -6.53 -16.69 1.51
N ASP A 137 -7.59 -16.37 0.75
CA ASP A 137 -7.98 -17.00 -0.52
C ASP A 137 -7.03 -16.66 -1.69
N LEU A 138 -6.21 -15.61 -1.56
CA LEU A 138 -5.24 -15.20 -2.57
C LEU A 138 -3.88 -15.83 -2.31
N ASN A 139 -2.95 -15.79 -3.27
CA ASN A 139 -1.54 -16.07 -3.05
C ASN A 139 -0.67 -15.09 -3.86
N ILE A 140 0.63 -15.04 -3.56
CA ILE A 140 1.52 -14.08 -4.22
C ILE A 140 1.59 -14.28 -5.74
N SER A 141 1.44 -15.51 -6.24
CA SER A 141 1.44 -15.81 -7.69
C SER A 141 0.25 -15.19 -8.41
N GLN A 142 -0.94 -15.28 -7.82
CA GLN A 142 -2.14 -14.63 -8.35
C GLN A 142 -2.01 -13.11 -8.38
N ILE A 143 -1.40 -12.53 -7.34
CA ILE A 143 -1.14 -11.08 -7.29
C ILE A 143 -0.13 -10.68 -8.36
N LEU A 144 0.98 -11.41 -8.52
CA LEU A 144 1.96 -11.15 -9.58
C LEU A 144 1.35 -11.28 -10.97
N THR A 145 0.52 -12.30 -11.19
CA THR A 145 -0.22 -12.48 -12.46
C THR A 145 -1.08 -11.25 -12.77
N TYR A 146 -1.88 -10.81 -11.79
CA TYR A 146 -2.68 -9.60 -11.93
C TYR A 146 -1.82 -8.37 -12.22
N LEU A 147 -0.75 -8.13 -11.45
CA LEU A 147 0.19 -7.01 -11.65
C LEU A 147 0.84 -7.02 -13.04
N ASN A 148 1.05 -8.19 -13.64
CA ASN A 148 1.61 -8.32 -14.99
C ASN A 148 0.58 -8.03 -16.08
N GLU A 149 -0.69 -8.35 -15.84
CA GLU A 149 -1.78 -8.09 -16.79
C GLU A 149 -2.20 -6.61 -16.79
N ILE A 150 -2.22 -5.99 -15.63
CA ILE A 150 -2.53 -4.56 -15.52
C ILE A 150 -1.31 -3.73 -15.91
N LYS A 151 -1.48 -2.79 -16.85
CA LYS A 151 -0.37 -1.96 -17.34
C LYS A 151 0.22 -1.01 -16.28
N SER A 152 -0.59 -0.64 -15.31
CA SER A 152 -0.22 0.25 -14.20
C SER A 152 -1.27 0.15 -13.10
N LEU A 153 -0.84 0.04 -11.85
CA LEU A 153 -1.69 0.35 -10.71
C LEU A 153 -1.88 1.86 -10.62
N ARG A 154 -3.11 2.27 -10.31
CA ARG A 154 -3.38 3.64 -9.89
C ARG A 154 -3.21 3.70 -8.38
N SER A 155 -2.55 4.74 -7.90
CA SER A 155 -2.61 5.08 -6.48
C SER A 155 -4.03 5.50 -6.11
N ASP A 156 -4.35 5.42 -4.81
CA ASP A 156 -5.70 5.72 -4.34
C ASP A 156 -6.15 7.16 -4.67
N ASP A 157 -5.20 8.09 -4.79
CA ASP A 157 -5.43 9.47 -5.23
C ASP A 157 -5.81 9.60 -6.72
N GLU A 158 -5.27 8.71 -7.56
CA GLU A 158 -5.52 8.68 -9.01
C GLU A 158 -6.82 7.94 -9.37
N ILE A 159 -7.45 7.29 -8.40
CA ILE A 159 -8.77 6.66 -8.56
C ILE A 159 -9.81 7.77 -8.74
N ILE A 160 -10.71 7.59 -9.71
CA ILE A 160 -11.79 8.54 -9.97
C ILE A 160 -12.80 8.52 -8.83
N ASP A 161 -13.42 9.67 -8.57
CA ASP A 161 -14.25 9.89 -7.39
C ASP A 161 -15.34 8.83 -7.16
N TYR A 162 -16.06 8.46 -8.23
CA TYR A 162 -17.08 7.41 -8.20
C TYR A 162 -16.53 6.06 -7.71
N THR A 163 -15.39 5.63 -8.23
CA THR A 163 -14.74 4.38 -7.84
C THR A 163 -14.21 4.47 -6.41
N SER A 164 -13.64 5.61 -6.01
CA SER A 164 -13.21 5.84 -4.63
C SER A 164 -14.38 5.74 -3.65
N LYS A 165 -15.56 6.29 -4.00
CA LYS A 165 -16.78 6.20 -3.17
C LYS A 165 -17.19 4.75 -2.94
N ILE A 166 -17.29 3.95 -4.01
CA ILE A 166 -17.60 2.51 -3.89
C ILE A 166 -16.55 1.77 -3.06
N ASN A 167 -15.27 2.04 -3.30
CA ASN A 167 -14.18 1.37 -2.62
C ASN A 167 -14.11 1.72 -1.13
N SER A 168 -14.56 2.93 -0.76
CA SER A 168 -14.59 3.36 0.65
C SER A 168 -15.44 2.43 1.51
N GLU A 169 -16.53 1.88 0.96
CA GLU A 169 -17.46 0.99 1.67
C GLU A 169 -17.06 -0.50 1.59
N ARG A 170 -15.91 -0.81 0.99
CA ARG A 170 -15.43 -2.18 0.79
C ARG A 170 -14.12 -2.41 1.52
N LEU A 171 -13.80 -3.69 1.73
CA LEU A 171 -12.46 -4.12 2.13
C LEU A 171 -11.69 -4.60 0.89
N PRO A 172 -10.42 -4.21 0.71
CA PRO A 172 -9.67 -4.59 -0.47
C PRO A 172 -9.33 -6.09 -0.47
N LYS A 173 -9.07 -6.64 -1.66
CA LYS A 173 -8.55 -8.00 -1.85
C LYS A 173 -7.11 -8.11 -1.39
N PHE A 174 -6.29 -7.09 -1.69
CA PHE A 174 -4.96 -6.96 -1.16
C PHE A 174 -4.49 -5.50 -1.13
N PHE A 175 -3.44 -5.25 -0.36
CA PHE A 175 -2.71 -4.00 -0.22
C PHE A 175 -1.28 -4.22 -0.67
N ILE A 176 -0.70 -3.24 -1.35
CA ILE A 176 0.73 -3.16 -1.57
C ILE A 176 1.26 -1.95 -0.83
N LEU A 177 2.27 -2.21 0.00
CA LEU A 177 3.07 -1.20 0.67
C LEU A 177 4.44 -1.21 -0.01
N THR A 178 4.80 -0.07 -0.59
CA THR A 178 6.10 0.15 -1.20
C THR A 178 6.55 1.52 -0.74
N GLY A 179 7.64 1.63 0.03
CA GLY A 179 8.06 2.95 0.53
C GLY A 179 8.39 3.95 -0.59
N ASN A 180 8.59 3.46 -1.82
CA ASN A 180 8.65 4.29 -3.01
C ASN A 180 7.87 3.62 -4.17
N SER A 181 6.95 4.35 -4.80
CA SER A 181 6.16 3.87 -5.95
C SER A 181 7.02 3.53 -7.18
N GLU A 182 8.15 4.20 -7.37
CA GLU A 182 9.10 3.94 -8.46
C GLU A 182 9.78 2.56 -8.30
N MET A 183 9.92 2.10 -7.05
CA MET A 183 10.52 0.81 -6.71
C MET A 183 9.59 -0.37 -7.00
N LEU A 184 8.28 -0.14 -7.08
CA LEU A 184 7.29 -1.18 -7.40
C LEU A 184 7.68 -1.97 -8.65
N ARG A 185 8.08 -1.27 -9.71
CA ARG A 185 8.50 -1.90 -10.97
C ARG A 185 9.71 -2.81 -10.79
N ILE A 186 10.67 -2.39 -9.96
CA ILE A 186 11.89 -3.15 -9.67
C ILE A 186 11.52 -4.45 -8.94
N PHE A 187 10.65 -4.36 -7.93
CA PHE A 187 10.15 -5.52 -7.21
C PHE A 187 9.38 -6.49 -8.12
N CYS A 188 8.43 -6.00 -8.93
CA CYS A 188 7.67 -6.84 -9.85
C CYS A 188 8.59 -7.62 -10.82
N LYS A 189 9.61 -6.96 -11.39
CA LYS A 189 10.58 -7.62 -12.27
C LYS A 189 11.35 -8.73 -11.56
N LEU A 190 11.90 -8.45 -10.38
CA LEU A 190 12.67 -9.43 -9.62
C LEU A 190 11.78 -10.58 -9.15
N MET A 191 10.56 -10.29 -8.67
CA MET A 191 9.62 -11.32 -8.25
C MET A 191 9.20 -12.23 -9.41
N ASN A 192 8.98 -11.67 -10.61
CA ASN A 192 8.72 -12.49 -11.80
C ASN A 192 9.91 -13.39 -12.14
N PHE A 193 11.13 -12.86 -12.07
CA PHE A 193 12.35 -13.63 -12.31
C PHE A 193 12.53 -14.76 -11.28
N TYR A 194 12.22 -14.51 -10.01
CA TYR A 194 12.33 -15.49 -8.92
C TYR A 194 11.03 -16.26 -8.63
N SER A 195 9.98 -16.14 -9.46
CA SER A 195 8.63 -16.66 -9.19
C SER A 195 8.63 -18.12 -8.74
N ASN A 196 9.30 -19.00 -9.48
CA ASN A 196 9.45 -20.42 -9.14
C ASN A 196 10.10 -20.68 -7.76
N SER A 197 11.01 -19.80 -7.34
CA SER A 197 11.69 -19.90 -6.04
C SER A 197 10.89 -19.26 -4.91
N ILE A 198 10.13 -18.20 -5.21
CA ILE A 198 9.28 -17.49 -4.27
C ILE A 198 8.14 -18.40 -3.83
N GLU A 199 7.46 -19.09 -4.75
CA GLU A 199 6.36 -20.01 -4.41
C GLU A 199 6.84 -21.19 -3.55
N ALA A 200 8.00 -21.77 -3.89
CA ALA A 200 8.57 -22.90 -3.17
C ALA A 200 9.12 -22.54 -1.78
N ARG A 201 9.44 -21.27 -1.54
CA ARG A 201 10.04 -20.77 -0.28
C ARG A 201 9.21 -19.67 0.36
N THR A 202 7.92 -19.57 0.03
CA THR A 202 7.07 -18.51 0.55
C THR A 202 6.90 -18.68 2.05
N ASN A 203 7.79 -18.04 2.80
CA ASN A 203 7.61 -17.85 4.23
C ASN A 203 6.60 -16.71 4.35
N TYR A 204 5.31 -17.03 4.27
CA TYR A 204 4.29 -16.12 4.76
C TYR A 204 4.50 -15.98 6.28
N THR A 205 4.43 -14.76 6.81
CA THR A 205 4.43 -14.61 8.27
C THR A 205 3.11 -15.09 8.85
N ALA A 206 3.05 -15.17 10.18
CA ALA A 206 1.79 -15.32 10.89
C ALA A 206 0.73 -14.35 10.32
N PRO A 207 -0.52 -14.82 10.15
CA PRO A 207 -1.60 -13.98 9.65
C PRO A 207 -1.79 -12.75 10.55
N LEU A 208 -2.10 -11.63 9.91
CA LEU A 208 -2.52 -10.39 10.54
C LEU A 208 -4.05 -10.31 10.42
N GLU A 209 -4.72 -9.91 11.48
CA GLU A 209 -6.14 -9.63 11.46
C GLU A 209 -6.34 -8.16 11.09
N LEU A 210 -7.05 -7.87 9.98
CA LEU A 210 -7.63 -6.54 9.75
C LEU A 210 -8.78 -6.39 10.74
N ILE A 211 -8.51 -5.68 11.83
CA ILE A 211 -9.50 -5.45 12.88
C ILE A 211 -10.59 -4.48 12.45
N GLY A 212 -10.30 -3.59 11.51
CA GLY A 212 -11.32 -2.81 10.85
C GLY A 212 -10.76 -1.74 9.90
N LYS A 213 -11.63 -1.24 9.05
CA LYS A 213 -11.40 -0.06 8.21
C LYS A 213 -12.32 1.05 8.71
N VAL A 214 -11.77 2.24 8.94
CA VAL A 214 -12.56 3.45 9.20
C VAL A 214 -12.52 4.38 8.01
N VAL A 215 -13.64 5.03 7.75
CA VAL A 215 -13.77 6.04 6.69
C VAL A 215 -14.39 7.29 7.29
N GLN A 216 -13.94 8.46 6.85
CA GLN A 216 -14.53 9.72 7.27
C GLN A 216 -16.04 9.76 6.96
N ARG A 217 -16.84 10.26 7.90
CA ARG A 217 -18.27 10.54 7.66
C ARG A 217 -18.43 11.68 6.65
N GLU A 218 -19.39 11.52 5.73
CA GLU A 218 -19.76 12.57 4.79
C GLU A 218 -20.38 13.79 5.47
N LYS A 219 -21.09 13.57 6.58
CA LYS A 219 -21.77 14.63 7.35
C LYS A 219 -21.46 14.44 8.83
N SER A 220 -20.97 15.51 9.44
CA SER A 220 -20.78 15.65 10.88
C SER A 220 -21.65 16.80 11.36
N ARG A 221 -22.20 16.70 12.57
CA ARG A 221 -22.96 17.79 13.20
C ARG A 221 -22.07 18.79 13.91
N TYR A 222 -20.85 18.39 14.27
CA TYR A 222 -19.95 19.21 15.10
C TYR A 222 -18.62 19.54 14.44
N ILE A 223 -18.17 18.79 13.42
CA ILE A 223 -16.86 18.98 12.80
C ILE A 223 -17.00 19.09 11.28
N ASP A 224 -16.85 20.30 10.76
CA ASP A 224 -16.68 20.52 9.32
C ASP A 224 -15.22 20.32 8.92
N ILE A 225 -14.92 19.19 8.31
CA ILE A 225 -13.60 18.90 7.73
C ILE A 225 -13.55 19.53 6.33
N LYS A 226 -13.47 20.87 6.29
CA LYS A 226 -13.46 21.65 5.05
C LYS A 226 -12.44 21.13 4.03
N GLY A 227 -12.88 20.98 2.78
CA GLY A 227 -12.02 20.61 1.65
C GLY A 227 -11.61 19.13 1.63
N ALA A 228 -12.07 18.31 2.58
CA ALA A 228 -11.87 16.87 2.52
C ALA A 228 -12.85 16.21 1.55
N ILE A 229 -12.39 15.14 0.90
CA ILE A 229 -13.21 14.19 0.16
C ILE A 229 -13.38 12.97 1.08
N PRO A 230 -14.50 12.83 1.82
CA PRO A 230 -14.60 11.91 2.96
C PRO A 230 -14.29 10.45 2.60
N HIS A 231 -14.77 9.98 1.46
CA HIS A 231 -14.54 8.62 0.99
C HIS A 231 -13.10 8.34 0.53
N ARG A 232 -12.23 9.36 0.45
CA ARG A 232 -10.77 9.21 0.24
C ARG A 232 -9.98 9.22 1.54
N ASN A 233 -10.64 9.34 2.69
CA ASN A 233 -10.01 9.33 4.00
C ASN A 233 -10.30 8.00 4.69
N CYS A 234 -9.42 7.03 4.47
CA CYS A 234 -9.51 5.66 4.96
C CYS A 234 -8.32 5.31 5.86
N VAL A 235 -8.59 4.72 7.02
CA VAL A 235 -7.55 4.14 7.89
C VAL A 235 -7.86 2.68 8.16
N TYR A 236 -6.88 1.83 7.96
CA TYR A 236 -6.96 0.38 8.16
C TYR A 236 -6.17 0.02 9.40
N PHE A 237 -6.81 -0.71 10.31
CA PHE A 237 -6.20 -1.16 11.54
C PHE A 237 -5.95 -2.67 11.43
N PHE A 238 -4.69 -3.07 11.57
CA PHE A 238 -4.25 -4.46 11.61
C PHE A 238 -3.77 -4.84 13.00
N ARG A 239 -3.69 -6.14 13.26
CA ARG A 239 -3.10 -6.64 14.49
C ARG A 239 -2.62 -8.07 14.35
N SER A 240 -1.65 -8.46 15.18
CA SER A 240 -1.31 -9.86 15.36
C SER A 240 -2.43 -10.65 16.08
N MET A 241 -2.60 -11.90 15.68
CA MET A 241 -3.56 -12.85 16.23
C MET A 241 -3.50 -12.95 17.77
N GLY A 242 -4.65 -12.96 18.43
CA GLY A 242 -4.78 -13.24 19.87
C GLY A 242 -4.88 -12.02 20.78
N SER A 243 -5.14 -10.84 20.23
CA SER A 243 -5.20 -9.58 20.96
C SER A 243 -6.57 -8.91 20.82
N ASN A 244 -6.84 -7.85 21.60
CA ASN A 244 -8.17 -7.22 21.66
C ASN A 244 -8.64 -6.81 20.24
N ARG A 245 -9.78 -7.36 19.81
CA ARG A 245 -10.16 -7.34 18.41
C ARG A 245 -10.77 -5.99 18.00
N VAL A 246 -11.45 -5.28 18.87
CA VAL A 246 -12.26 -4.11 18.46
C VAL A 246 -11.45 -2.80 18.31
N ILE A 247 -11.80 -1.97 17.33
CA ILE A 247 -11.41 -0.55 17.31
C ILE A 247 -12.20 0.16 18.42
N ASN A 248 -11.49 0.64 19.45
CA ASN A 248 -12.06 1.33 20.60
C ASN A 248 -11.12 2.44 21.09
N ASP A 249 -11.46 3.10 22.19
CA ASP A 249 -10.64 4.17 22.77
C ASP A 249 -9.21 3.72 23.11
N GLU A 250 -9.04 2.50 23.63
CA GLU A 250 -7.71 1.98 23.95
C GLU A 250 -6.88 1.74 22.69
N ASN A 251 -7.51 1.28 21.60
CA ASN A 251 -6.85 1.09 20.32
C ASN A 251 -6.40 2.43 19.72
N LEU A 252 -7.31 3.42 19.63
CA LEU A 252 -7.00 4.73 19.05
C LEU A 252 -5.90 5.47 19.83
N LYS A 253 -5.91 5.39 21.17
CA LYS A 253 -4.89 6.03 22.02
C LYS A 253 -3.46 5.54 21.78
N ARG A 254 -3.27 4.32 21.27
CA ARG A 254 -1.94 3.81 20.90
C ARG A 254 -1.31 4.61 19.76
N TYR A 255 -2.15 5.23 18.95
CA TYR A 255 -1.75 6.01 17.78
C TYR A 255 -1.79 7.52 18.03
N ARG A 256 -1.75 7.97 19.29
CA ARG A 256 -1.71 9.40 19.63
C ARG A 256 -0.55 10.15 18.98
N HIS A 257 0.56 9.46 18.68
CA HIS A 257 1.72 10.05 18.02
C HIS A 257 1.36 10.59 16.62
N ILE A 258 0.42 9.95 15.91
CA ILE A 258 -0.08 10.47 14.62
C ILE A 258 -0.70 11.86 14.79
N TYR A 259 -1.46 12.08 15.87
CA TYR A 259 -2.01 13.41 16.17
C TYR A 259 -0.90 14.44 16.45
N GLU A 260 0.17 14.03 17.13
CA GLU A 260 1.31 14.89 17.48
C GLU A 260 2.15 15.27 16.24
N GLU A 261 2.12 14.44 15.19
CA GLU A 261 2.84 14.65 13.92
C GLU A 261 2.06 15.51 12.91
N VAL A 262 0.77 15.78 13.14
CA VAL A 262 -0.03 16.64 12.24
C VAL A 262 0.45 18.09 12.30
N ASP A 263 0.99 18.58 11.19
CA ASP A 263 1.31 19.99 11.00
C ASP A 263 0.08 20.76 10.50
N PHE A 264 -0.56 21.50 11.42
CA PHE A 264 -1.73 22.31 11.11
C PHE A 264 -1.41 23.54 10.25
N ASP A 265 -0.17 24.00 10.23
CA ASP A 265 0.29 25.17 9.48
C ASP A 265 0.74 24.81 8.06
N LYS A 266 1.19 23.57 7.85
CA LYS A 266 1.56 23.01 6.55
C LYS A 266 0.96 21.62 6.38
N PRO A 267 -0.32 21.53 5.97
CA PRO A 267 -0.93 20.23 5.73
C PRO A 267 -0.20 19.54 4.57
N VAL A 268 0.49 18.45 4.87
CA VAL A 268 1.14 17.60 3.88
C VAL A 268 0.09 16.57 3.54
N GLY A 269 -0.61 16.72 2.41
CA GLY A 269 -1.65 15.76 2.00
C GLY A 269 -1.12 14.32 2.19
N ALA A 270 -1.70 13.60 3.15
CA ALA A 270 -1.11 12.38 3.70
C ALA A 270 -1.31 11.15 2.79
N SER A 271 -0.65 11.14 1.64
CA SER A 271 0.04 9.93 1.15
C SER A 271 0.94 10.29 -0.02
N ASP A 272 2.25 10.24 0.19
CA ASP A 272 3.14 9.77 -0.87
C ASP A 272 2.57 8.43 -1.37
N HIS A 273 2.69 8.12 -2.66
CA HIS A 273 2.14 6.95 -3.36
C HIS A 273 2.63 5.56 -2.84
N MET A 274 2.77 5.41 -1.53
CA MET A 274 3.32 4.29 -0.78
C MET A 274 2.33 3.15 -0.63
N TYR A 275 1.03 3.47 -0.62
CA TYR A 275 -0.05 2.52 -0.42
C TYR A 275 -0.87 2.37 -1.70
N LEU A 276 -1.00 1.14 -2.18
CA LEU A 276 -1.83 0.81 -3.33
C LEU A 276 -2.88 -0.21 -2.88
N THR A 277 -4.16 0.16 -2.94
CA THR A 277 -5.25 -0.73 -2.55
C THR A 277 -5.96 -1.31 -3.76
N VAL A 278 -6.19 -2.63 -3.75
CA VAL A 278 -6.85 -3.33 -4.86
C VAL A 278 -8.10 -4.01 -4.34
N TYR A 279 -9.26 -3.57 -4.84
CA TYR A 279 -10.58 -4.07 -4.42
C TYR A 279 -11.14 -5.14 -5.35
N ASP A 280 -10.80 -5.07 -6.63
CA ASP A 280 -11.24 -6.01 -7.66
C ASP A 280 -10.04 -6.45 -8.50
N MET A 281 -9.96 -7.76 -8.76
CA MET A 281 -8.95 -8.37 -9.64
C MET A 281 -9.57 -8.79 -10.98
N LYS A 282 -10.38 -7.92 -11.60
CA LYS A 282 -10.92 -8.19 -12.95
C LYS A 282 -9.79 -7.98 -13.96
N SER A 283 -9.19 -9.07 -14.42
CA SER A 283 -8.18 -9.03 -15.47
C SER A 283 -8.80 -8.66 -16.81
N GLY A 284 -8.06 -7.95 -17.66
CA GLY A 284 -8.51 -7.55 -19.00
C GLY A 284 -8.73 -8.72 -19.98
N THR A 285 -8.58 -9.97 -19.54
CA THR A 285 -8.71 -11.19 -20.35
C THR A 285 -10.06 -11.89 -20.19
N SER A 286 -10.96 -11.42 -19.30
CA SER A 286 -12.34 -11.93 -19.22
C SER A 286 -13.28 -11.43 -20.32
N GLN A 287 -12.75 -10.76 -21.35
CA GLN A 287 -13.44 -10.54 -22.62
C GLN A 287 -12.58 -11.14 -23.73
N ILE A 288 -12.87 -12.39 -24.09
CA ILE A 288 -12.90 -13.00 -25.44
C ILE A 288 -12.94 -14.51 -25.20
N ASN A 289 -14.15 -15.02 -25.00
CA ASN A 289 -14.60 -16.27 -25.58
C ASN A 289 -16.12 -16.18 -25.64
N GLY A 290 -16.58 -15.61 -26.76
CA GLY A 290 -17.96 -15.73 -27.17
C GLY A 290 -18.26 -17.19 -27.45
N SER A 291 -18.90 -17.84 -26.50
CA SER A 291 -19.84 -18.91 -26.79
C SER A 291 -21.08 -18.65 -25.95
N ASN A 292 -22.14 -18.24 -26.63
CA ASN A 292 -23.50 -18.18 -26.11
C ASN A 292 -23.80 -19.49 -25.36
N ASN A 293 -24.06 -19.40 -24.05
CA ASN A 293 -25.28 -19.86 -23.42
C ASN A 293 -25.18 -19.72 -21.89
N ASP A 294 -26.32 -19.29 -21.33
CA ASP A 294 -26.76 -19.46 -19.95
C ASP A 294 -26.07 -18.67 -18.83
N GLN A 295 -26.69 -17.52 -18.54
CA GLN A 295 -27.13 -17.09 -17.21
C GLN A 295 -26.37 -17.68 -16.01
N SER A 296 -25.22 -17.10 -15.69
CA SER A 296 -24.88 -16.77 -14.31
C SER A 296 -23.90 -15.60 -14.34
N LEU A 297 -24.43 -14.38 -14.53
CA LEU A 297 -23.76 -13.20 -14.03
C LEU A 297 -23.63 -13.43 -12.52
N GLU A 298 -22.40 -13.55 -12.01
CA GLU A 298 -22.15 -13.32 -10.59
C GLU A 298 -22.86 -12.02 -10.24
N GLU A 299 -23.86 -12.11 -9.37
CA GLU A 299 -24.61 -10.96 -8.89
C GLU A 299 -23.59 -9.92 -8.41
N ASP A 300 -23.65 -8.72 -8.99
CA ASP A 300 -22.98 -7.56 -8.41
C ASP A 300 -23.36 -7.56 -6.93
N PRO A 301 -22.41 -7.66 -5.98
CA PRO A 301 -22.74 -7.66 -4.57
C PRO A 301 -23.54 -6.38 -4.30
N GLU A 302 -24.73 -6.53 -3.70
CA GLU A 302 -25.68 -5.45 -3.45
C GLU A 302 -24.93 -4.14 -3.19
N LEU A 303 -25.05 -3.19 -4.13
CA LEU A 303 -24.47 -1.86 -3.97
C LEU A 303 -24.85 -1.33 -2.58
N PRO A 304 -23.88 -0.82 -1.79
CA PRO A 304 -24.18 -0.38 -0.43
C PRO A 304 -25.31 0.66 -0.37
N LYS A 305 -25.97 0.75 0.79
CA LYS A 305 -27.22 1.51 0.98
C LYS A 305 -27.15 2.99 0.56
N TYR A 306 -25.96 3.57 0.46
CA TYR A 306 -25.74 4.99 0.14
C TYR A 306 -25.35 5.25 -1.32
N SER A 307 -25.11 4.22 -2.13
CA SER A 307 -24.82 4.37 -3.57
C SER A 307 -26.07 4.71 -4.41
N ARG A 308 -27.25 4.77 -3.77
CA ARG A 308 -28.54 5.07 -4.41
C ARG A 308 -28.94 6.55 -4.35
N TYR A 309 -28.02 7.45 -3.96
CA TYR A 309 -28.23 8.90 -3.92
C TYR A 309 -27.04 9.66 -4.50
#